data_AF-A0A7W7MBC2-F1
#
_entry.id   AF-A0A7W7MBC2-F1
#
_cell.length_a   1.000
_cell.length_b   1.000
_cell.length_c   1.000
_cell.angle_alpha   90.00
_cell.angle_beta   90.00
_cell.angle_gamma   90.00
#
_symmetry.space_group_name_H-M   'P 1'
#
loop_
_entity.id
_entity.type
_entity.pdbx_description
1 polymer ?
#
loop_
_entity_poly.entity_id
_entity_poly.type
_entity_poly.pdbx_seq_one_letter_code
_entity_poly.pdbx_strand_id
1 'polypeptide(L)'
;MATQPAPWWKQVDDAARLIASAVNAAAAKAGRDGVYSPPPGQPPPRRRRRAASLRHLAEVIRTHRLAPGVTVDKDVVGAVLAGDRRQLSNPVVVVAVAAASHRIAGVPFVRVDARRLVVAVARLNSLVQAAEEADRRAPELLPVRQPETALAGTVRPMPLPITRAGVPSRTARRVRLLIVLVVFAAGVLVGVTGSRLATSSASVADPPASPTAAPACRPAGESGPPGAVVMGLPGTPATGSAPADWWANDLAVGLTPAARGFVAVVPAGSTLPQQLIVIRSGITLTAGHHYRFDFTATGDRPVDVLLRIQDRTPPLYRPSLVQSVPISRVPCRRSYAFTAGMTSRTTGEVTFQLGGQGAYTVTVADAVLVETSP
;
A
#
# COMPACT_ATOMS: atom_id res chain seq x y z
N MET A 1 -13.27 0.35 -37.76
CA MET A 1 -11.95 -0.11 -37.27
C MET A 1 -11.92 0.11 -35.76
N ALA A 2 -11.87 -0.94 -34.95
CA ALA A 2 -11.77 -0.78 -33.50
C ALA A 2 -10.34 -0.37 -33.14
N THR A 3 -10.16 0.76 -32.45
CA THR A 3 -8.86 1.19 -31.95
C THR A 3 -8.38 0.18 -30.92
N GLN A 4 -7.23 -0.45 -31.18
CA GLN A 4 -6.64 -1.38 -30.22
C GLN A 4 -6.36 -0.63 -28.90
N PRO A 5 -6.81 -1.15 -27.75
CA PRO A 5 -6.62 -0.45 -26.48
C PRO A 5 -5.13 -0.27 -26.19
N ALA A 6 -4.77 0.90 -25.66
CA ALA A 6 -3.40 1.17 -25.25
C ALA A 6 -2.94 0.13 -24.20
N PRO A 7 -1.68 -0.34 -24.28
CA PRO A 7 -1.18 -1.32 -23.34
C PRO A 7 -1.26 -0.78 -21.90
N TRP A 8 -1.54 -1.66 -20.94
CA TRP A 8 -1.80 -1.29 -19.55
C TRP A 8 -0.66 -0.47 -18.92
N TRP A 9 0.59 -0.79 -19.24
CA TRP A 9 1.76 -0.10 -18.69
C TRP A 9 1.80 1.37 -19.10
N LYS A 10 1.34 1.68 -20.31
CA LYS A 10 1.25 3.04 -20.82
C LYS A 10 0.23 3.85 -20.04
N GLN A 11 -0.91 3.25 -19.68
CA GLN A 11 -1.94 3.92 -18.88
C GLN A 11 -1.43 4.27 -17.48
N VAL A 12 -0.66 3.38 -16.85
CA VAL A 12 -0.01 3.62 -15.55
C VAL A 12 0.99 4.77 -15.66
N ASP A 13 1.88 4.74 -16.66
CA ASP A 13 2.90 5.77 -16.86
C ASP A 13 2.30 7.14 -17.20
N ASP A 14 1.27 7.18 -18.04
CA ASP A 14 0.54 8.41 -18.38
C ASP A 14 -0.13 9.01 -17.13
N ALA A 15 -0.76 8.17 -16.29
CA ALA A 15 -1.36 8.62 -15.03
C ALA A 15 -0.32 9.16 -14.05
N ALA A 16 0.80 8.46 -13.86
CA ALA A 16 1.90 8.90 -13.01
C ALA A 16 2.49 10.24 -13.50
N ARG A 17 2.69 10.38 -14.82
CA ARG A 17 3.20 11.61 -15.44
C ARG A 17 2.26 12.79 -15.26
N LEU A 18 0.93 12.59 -15.36
CA LEU A 18 -0.04 13.65 -15.13
C LEU A 18 -0.01 14.16 -13.69
N ILE A 19 0.06 13.26 -12.70
CA ILE A 19 0.17 13.65 -11.28
C ILE A 19 1.48 14.40 -11.05
N ALA A 20 2.61 13.84 -11.49
CA ALA A 20 3.92 14.47 -11.34
C ALA A 20 3.98 15.85 -12.01
N SER A 21 3.41 16.00 -13.20
CA SER A 21 3.34 17.27 -13.92
C SER A 21 2.56 18.33 -13.15
N ALA A 22 1.40 17.97 -12.59
CA ALA A 22 0.59 18.89 -11.78
C ALA A 22 1.35 19.38 -10.53
N VAL A 23 2.01 18.46 -9.80
CA VAL A 23 2.80 18.82 -8.61
C VAL A 23 4.05 19.62 -8.99
N ASN A 24 4.73 19.27 -10.08
CA ASN A 24 5.87 20.03 -10.61
C ASN A 24 5.48 21.44 -11.02
N ALA A 25 4.32 21.64 -11.65
CA ALA A 25 3.83 22.96 -12.01
C ALA A 25 3.64 23.85 -10.76
N ALA A 26 3.07 23.29 -9.69
CA ALA A 26 2.91 23.98 -8.41
C ALA A 26 4.28 24.31 -7.77
N ALA A 27 5.20 23.35 -7.73
CA ALA A 27 6.55 23.54 -7.18
C ALA A 27 7.35 24.58 -7.99
N ALA A 28 7.25 24.56 -9.32
CA ALA A 28 7.90 25.53 -10.19
C ALA A 28 7.34 26.95 -9.99
N LYS A 29 6.02 27.09 -9.82
CA LYS A 29 5.39 28.36 -9.46
C LYS A 29 5.91 28.87 -8.12
N ALA A 30 5.94 28.01 -7.11
CA ALA A 30 6.48 28.32 -5.79
C ALA A 30 7.96 28.73 -5.81
N GLY A 31 8.76 28.17 -6.72
CA GLY A 31 10.16 28.54 -6.91
C GLY A 31 10.36 29.92 -7.55
N ARG A 32 9.42 30.35 -8.41
CA ARG A 32 9.45 31.67 -9.06
C ARG A 32 8.87 32.78 -8.18
N ASP A 33 7.71 32.51 -7.59
CA ASP A 33 6.89 33.54 -6.93
C ASP A 33 7.12 33.55 -5.41
N GLY A 34 7.64 32.46 -4.85
CA GLY A 34 7.76 32.28 -3.42
C GLY A 34 9.00 32.89 -2.79
N VAL A 35 8.92 33.12 -1.48
CA VAL A 35 10.04 33.57 -0.65
C VAL A 35 10.41 32.48 0.35
N TYR A 36 11.71 32.20 0.51
CA TYR A 36 12.17 31.31 1.57
C TYR A 36 11.90 31.95 2.92
N SER A 37 11.10 31.29 3.75
CA SER A 37 10.88 31.66 5.15
C SER A 37 11.44 30.54 6.02
N PRO A 38 12.44 30.82 6.89
CA PRO A 38 12.95 29.79 7.79
C PRO A 38 11.84 29.32 8.74
N PRO A 39 11.88 28.04 9.18
CA PRO A 39 10.97 27.56 10.21
C PRO A 39 11.05 28.43 11.48
N PRO A 40 9.92 28.62 12.20
CA PRO A 40 9.92 29.36 13.46
C PRO A 40 10.96 28.79 14.44
N GLY A 41 11.73 29.67 15.05
CA GLY A 41 12.77 29.31 16.03
C GLY A 41 14.10 28.82 15.43
N GLN A 42 14.25 28.74 14.10
CA GLN A 42 15.56 28.50 13.48
C GLN A 42 16.24 29.81 13.08
N PRO A 43 17.55 29.95 13.31
CA PRO A 43 18.29 31.12 12.85
C PRO A 43 18.24 31.19 11.32
N PRO A 44 18.27 32.40 10.73
CA PRO A 44 18.31 32.56 9.29
C PRO A 44 19.52 31.80 8.72
N PRO A 45 19.36 31.10 7.58
CA PRO A 45 20.43 30.30 7.03
C PRO A 45 21.60 31.19 6.59
N ARG A 46 22.84 30.77 6.89
CA ARG A 46 24.08 31.47 6.48
C ARG A 46 24.21 31.70 4.97
N ARG A 47 23.52 30.89 4.15
CA ARG A 47 23.47 31.02 2.69
C ARG A 47 22.03 31.19 2.26
N ARG A 48 21.78 32.10 1.33
CA ARG A 48 20.46 32.33 0.73
C ARG A 48 19.98 31.03 0.09
N ARG A 49 18.91 30.45 0.63
CA ARG A 49 18.26 29.25 0.08
C ARG A 49 17.27 29.66 -0.99
N ARG A 50 17.14 28.84 -2.04
CA ARG A 50 16.12 29.03 -3.07
C ARG A 50 14.75 28.62 -2.54
N ALA A 51 13.74 29.43 -2.83
CA ALA A 51 12.34 29.08 -2.61
C ALA A 51 12.00 27.78 -3.37
N ALA A 52 11.06 27.01 -2.82
CA ALA A 52 10.67 25.68 -3.30
C ALA A 52 11.81 24.67 -3.64
N SER A 53 13.02 24.84 -3.09
CA SER A 53 14.01 23.76 -3.14
C SER A 53 13.49 22.50 -2.42
N LEU A 54 13.96 21.30 -2.81
CA LEU A 54 13.51 20.03 -2.22
C LEU A 54 13.55 20.06 -0.68
N ARG A 55 14.64 20.62 -0.11
CA ARG A 55 14.80 20.76 1.34
C ARG A 55 13.84 21.79 1.93
N HIS A 56 13.57 22.90 1.25
CA HIS A 56 12.60 23.90 1.72
C HIS A 56 11.17 23.33 1.71
N LEU A 57 10.77 22.60 0.67
CA LEU A 57 9.48 21.91 0.62
C LEU A 57 9.34 20.93 1.79
N ALA A 58 10.34 20.08 2.04
CA ALA A 58 10.32 19.16 3.17
C ALA A 58 10.26 19.88 4.54
N GLU A 59 10.99 21.00 4.70
CA GLU A 59 10.93 21.85 5.89
C GLU A 59 9.52 22.42 6.12
N VAL A 60 8.87 22.92 5.08
CA VAL A 60 7.49 23.46 5.13
C VAL A 60 6.49 22.35 5.48
N ILE A 61 6.60 21.17 4.86
CA ILE A 61 5.73 20.01 5.16
C ILE A 61 5.82 19.64 6.63
N ARG A 62 7.02 19.57 7.19
CA ARG A 62 7.24 19.21 8.61
C ARG A 62 6.73 20.30 9.55
N THR A 63 7.10 21.55 9.29
CA THR A 63 6.76 22.71 10.13
C THR A 63 5.25 22.88 10.26
N HIS A 64 4.52 22.66 9.17
CA HIS A 64 3.07 22.81 9.14
C HIS A 64 2.30 21.48 9.26
N ARG A 65 3.00 20.37 9.57
CA ARG A 65 2.41 19.04 9.74
C ARG A 65 1.49 18.63 8.57
N LEU A 66 1.91 18.94 7.33
CA LEU A 66 1.08 18.72 6.14
C LEU A 66 0.95 17.24 5.74
N ALA A 67 1.81 16.37 6.29
CA ALA A 67 1.82 14.94 6.06
C ALA A 67 1.64 14.17 7.38
N PRO A 68 0.41 14.11 7.95
CA PRO A 68 0.18 13.41 9.21
C PRO A 68 0.53 11.92 9.08
N GLY A 69 1.32 11.42 10.03
CA GLY A 69 1.73 10.00 10.09
C GLY A 69 2.82 9.59 9.09
N VAL A 70 3.34 10.51 8.27
CA VAL A 70 4.38 10.21 7.27
C VAL A 70 5.55 11.18 7.39
N THR A 71 6.76 10.65 7.54
CA THR A 71 7.98 11.46 7.49
C THR A 71 8.31 11.79 6.04
N VAL A 72 8.29 13.09 5.71
CA VAL A 72 8.68 13.59 4.39
C VAL A 72 10.01 14.33 4.48
N ASP A 73 11.01 13.83 3.78
CA ASP A 73 12.33 14.46 3.61
C ASP A 73 12.55 14.93 2.16
N LYS A 74 13.76 15.44 1.88
CA LYS A 74 14.09 15.97 0.55
C LYS A 74 14.04 14.90 -0.55
N ASP A 75 14.30 13.64 -0.22
CA ASP A 75 14.42 12.56 -1.19
C ASP A 75 13.02 12.04 -1.55
N VAL A 76 12.11 11.99 -0.57
CA VAL A 76 10.68 11.75 -0.80
C VAL A 76 10.08 12.86 -1.69
N VAL A 77 10.37 14.14 -1.40
CA VAL A 77 9.92 15.25 -2.25
C VAL A 77 10.49 15.11 -3.67
N GLY A 78 11.79 14.82 -3.80
CA GLY A 78 12.45 14.62 -5.08
C GLY A 78 11.82 13.48 -5.90
N ALA A 79 11.52 12.36 -5.25
CA ALA A 79 10.88 11.20 -5.87
C ALA A 79 9.45 11.50 -6.36
N VAL A 80 8.64 12.25 -5.59
CA VAL A 80 7.31 12.72 -6.06
C VAL A 80 7.44 13.59 -7.29
N LEU A 81 8.35 14.57 -7.27
CA LEU A 81 8.57 15.49 -8.40
C LEU A 81 9.17 14.77 -9.62
N ALA A 82 9.96 13.72 -9.42
CA ALA A 82 10.49 12.87 -10.48
C ALA A 82 9.45 11.89 -11.05
N GLY A 83 8.28 11.77 -10.43
CA GLY A 83 7.22 10.84 -10.83
C GLY A 83 7.48 9.39 -10.43
N ASP A 84 8.23 9.14 -9.35
CA ASP A 84 8.41 7.81 -8.79
C ASP A 84 7.07 7.21 -8.37
N ARG A 85 6.66 6.12 -9.02
CA ARG A 85 5.37 5.46 -8.82
C ARG A 85 5.14 5.02 -7.36
N ARG A 86 6.19 4.63 -6.62
CA ARG A 86 6.07 4.20 -5.22
C ARG A 86 5.71 5.35 -4.29
N GLN A 87 6.16 6.57 -4.61
CA GLN A 87 5.83 7.76 -3.82
C GLN A 87 4.51 8.38 -4.31
N LEU A 88 4.26 8.34 -5.62
CA LEU A 88 2.99 8.82 -6.19
C LEU A 88 1.77 7.99 -5.76
N SER A 89 1.94 6.72 -5.39
CA SER A 89 0.85 5.89 -4.86
C SER A 89 0.38 6.30 -3.46
N ASN A 90 1.15 7.15 -2.75
CA ASN A 90 0.79 7.66 -1.44
C ASN A 90 0.12 9.05 -1.55
N PRO A 91 -1.21 9.13 -1.36
CA PRO A 91 -1.93 10.39 -1.54
C PRO A 91 -1.52 11.47 -0.52
N VAL A 92 -1.12 11.07 0.70
CA VAL A 92 -0.72 12.00 1.76
C VAL A 92 0.54 12.75 1.35
N VAL A 93 1.53 12.04 0.80
CA VAL A 93 2.80 12.65 0.36
C VAL A 93 2.55 13.58 -0.83
N VAL A 94 1.81 13.13 -1.84
CA VAL A 94 1.50 13.93 -3.05
C VAL A 94 0.78 15.23 -2.67
N VAL A 95 -0.26 15.14 -1.82
CA VAL A 95 -1.02 16.30 -1.34
C VAL A 95 -0.15 17.22 -0.49
N ALA A 96 0.72 16.68 0.38
CA ALA A 96 1.61 17.49 1.21
C ALA A 96 2.61 18.30 0.38
N VAL A 97 3.18 17.72 -0.68
CA VAL A 97 4.11 18.43 -1.59
C VAL A 97 3.39 19.54 -2.37
N ALA A 98 2.18 19.27 -2.87
CA ALA A 98 1.37 20.28 -3.55
C ALA A 98 0.96 21.42 -2.59
N ALA A 99 0.47 21.08 -1.40
CA ALA A 99 0.08 22.05 -0.38
C ALA A 99 1.25 22.93 0.09
N ALA A 100 2.44 22.34 0.28
CA ALA A 100 3.65 23.08 0.61
C ALA A 100 4.04 24.05 -0.50
N SER A 101 3.93 23.62 -1.76
CA SER A 101 4.21 24.46 -2.93
C SER A 101 3.25 25.65 -3.00
N HIS A 102 1.95 25.43 -2.87
CA HIS A 102 0.95 26.50 -2.82
C HIS A 102 1.21 27.49 -1.69
N ARG A 103 1.54 26.99 -0.49
CA ARG A 103 1.86 27.83 0.67
C ARG A 103 3.08 28.72 0.43
N ILE A 104 4.15 28.16 -0.15
CA ILE A 104 5.36 28.94 -0.50
C ILE A 104 5.04 29.99 -1.56
N ALA A 105 4.15 29.69 -2.51
CA ALA A 105 3.72 30.62 -3.55
C ALA A 105 2.69 31.67 -3.06
N GLY A 106 2.23 31.61 -1.81
CA GLY A 106 1.14 32.46 -1.31
C GLY A 106 -0.22 32.20 -1.98
N VAL A 107 -0.39 31.03 -2.60
CA VAL A 107 -1.64 30.64 -3.29
C VAL A 107 -2.47 29.76 -2.34
N PRO A 108 -3.78 29.99 -2.20
CA PRO A 108 -4.64 29.09 -1.44
C PRO A 108 -4.58 27.65 -1.98
N PHE A 109 -4.56 26.66 -1.07
CA PHE A 109 -4.71 25.24 -1.40
C PHE A 109 -5.97 24.75 -0.70
N VAL A 110 -7.07 24.64 -1.45
CA VAL A 110 -8.38 24.36 -0.86
C VAL A 110 -8.68 22.86 -0.86
N ARG A 111 -9.73 22.45 -0.14
CA ARG A 111 -10.15 21.03 -0.05
C ARG A 111 -10.41 20.40 -1.41
N VAL A 112 -10.88 21.18 -2.39
CA VAL A 112 -11.13 20.70 -3.76
C VAL A 112 -9.84 20.29 -4.45
N ASP A 113 -8.73 21.02 -4.27
CA ASP A 113 -7.42 20.70 -4.86
C ASP A 113 -6.87 19.40 -4.27
N ALA A 114 -6.93 19.27 -2.94
CA ALA A 114 -6.54 18.06 -2.23
C ALA A 114 -7.35 16.84 -2.73
N ARG A 115 -8.68 16.97 -2.84
CA ARG A 115 -9.56 15.90 -3.32
C ARG A 115 -9.23 15.48 -4.75
N ARG A 116 -8.94 16.42 -5.66
CA ARG A 116 -8.55 16.11 -7.04
C ARG A 116 -7.27 15.27 -7.10
N LEU A 117 -6.26 15.62 -6.30
CA LEU A 117 -5.01 14.84 -6.22
C LEU A 117 -5.25 13.45 -5.61
N VAL A 118 -6.06 13.35 -4.55
CA VAL A 118 -6.43 12.05 -3.94
C VAL A 118 -7.11 11.15 -4.97
N VAL A 119 -8.08 11.66 -5.74
CA VAL A 119 -8.77 10.91 -6.80
C VAL A 119 -7.79 10.48 -7.90
N ALA A 120 -6.87 11.35 -8.30
CA ALA A 120 -5.86 11.01 -9.30
C ALA A 120 -4.93 9.88 -8.81
N VAL A 121 -4.47 9.95 -7.56
CA VAL A 121 -3.64 8.90 -6.94
C VAL A 121 -4.42 7.58 -6.81
N ALA A 122 -5.70 7.63 -6.41
CA ALA A 122 -6.56 6.45 -6.37
C ALA A 122 -6.70 5.80 -7.77
N ARG A 123 -6.84 6.61 -8.82
CA ARG A 123 -6.84 6.12 -10.21
C ARG A 123 -5.52 5.46 -10.58
N LEU A 124 -4.38 6.06 -10.26
CA LEU A 124 -3.06 5.46 -10.48
C LEU A 124 -2.96 4.09 -9.79
N ASN A 125 -3.35 4.00 -8.51
CA ASN A 125 -3.33 2.75 -7.74
C ASN A 125 -4.20 1.67 -8.38
N SER A 126 -5.40 2.03 -8.86
CA SER A 126 -6.26 1.07 -9.57
C SER A 126 -5.64 0.53 -10.87
N LEU A 127 -4.89 1.37 -11.61
CA LEU A 127 -4.21 0.96 -12.83
C LEU A 127 -3.00 0.06 -12.53
N VAL A 128 -2.25 0.35 -11.47
CA VAL A 128 -1.15 -0.51 -11.00
C VAL A 128 -1.67 -1.88 -10.58
N GLN A 129 -2.77 -1.94 -9.83
CA GLN A 129 -3.37 -3.21 -9.43
C GLN A 129 -3.85 -4.01 -10.64
N ALA A 130 -4.49 -3.35 -11.62
CA ALA A 130 -4.93 -4.01 -12.86
C ALA A 130 -3.75 -4.55 -13.68
N ALA A 131 -2.64 -3.81 -13.71
CA ALA A 131 -1.38 -4.24 -14.32
C ALA A 131 -0.82 -5.50 -13.64
N GLU A 132 -0.72 -5.50 -12.31
CA GLU A 132 -0.23 -6.64 -11.54
C GLU A 132 -1.11 -7.89 -11.71
N GLU A 133 -2.44 -7.71 -11.83
CA GLU A 133 -3.37 -8.80 -12.15
C GLU A 133 -3.20 -9.30 -13.59
N ALA A 134 -2.92 -8.42 -14.54
CA ALA A 134 -2.63 -8.82 -15.92
C ALA A 134 -1.32 -9.63 -16.01
N ASP A 135 -0.27 -9.19 -15.32
CA ASP A 135 1.01 -9.90 -15.24
C ASP A 135 0.86 -11.27 -14.56
N ARG A 136 0.06 -11.36 -13.49
CA ARG A 136 -0.23 -12.65 -12.83
C ARG A 136 -0.94 -13.63 -13.75
N ARG A 137 -1.84 -13.16 -14.62
CA ARG A 137 -2.57 -14.00 -15.59
C ARG A 137 -1.79 -14.29 -16.86
N ALA A 138 -0.71 -13.55 -17.14
CA ALA A 138 0.06 -13.69 -18.37
C ALA A 138 0.54 -15.14 -18.64
N PRO A 139 1.03 -15.92 -17.64
CA PRO A 139 1.43 -17.31 -17.87
C PRO A 139 0.29 -18.23 -18.34
N GLU A 140 -0.96 -17.97 -17.95
CA GLU A 140 -2.13 -18.77 -18.36
C GLU A 140 -2.55 -18.47 -19.80
N LEU A 141 -2.26 -17.25 -20.27
CA LEU A 141 -2.62 -16.78 -21.61
C LEU A 141 -1.55 -17.10 -22.66
N LEU A 142 -0.30 -17.36 -22.23
CA LEU A 142 0.71 -17.87 -23.12
C LEU A 142 0.33 -19.30 -23.51
N PRO A 143 0.26 -19.64 -24.81
CA PRO A 143 0.03 -21.02 -25.22
C PRO A 143 1.08 -21.88 -24.54
N VAL A 144 0.63 -22.82 -23.70
CA VAL A 144 1.50 -23.82 -23.07
C VAL A 144 2.36 -24.38 -24.18
N ARG A 145 3.68 -24.22 -24.03
CA ARG A 145 4.66 -24.77 -24.98
C ARG A 145 4.30 -26.23 -25.11
N GLN A 146 3.67 -26.63 -26.22
CA GLN A 146 3.29 -28.02 -26.40
C GLN A 146 4.58 -28.83 -26.27
N PRO A 147 4.61 -29.85 -25.40
CA PRO A 147 5.81 -30.65 -25.25
C PRO A 147 6.22 -31.13 -26.64
N GLU A 148 7.49 -30.89 -26.97
CA GLU A 148 8.11 -31.11 -28.28
C GLU A 148 8.04 -32.58 -28.74
N THR A 149 7.46 -33.47 -27.92
CA THR A 149 7.23 -34.89 -28.17
C THR A 149 6.28 -35.17 -29.32
N ALA A 150 5.48 -34.21 -29.81
CA ALA A 150 4.61 -34.42 -30.97
C ALA A 150 5.27 -34.10 -32.34
N LEU A 151 6.48 -33.53 -32.37
CA LEU A 151 7.23 -33.20 -33.59
C LEU A 151 8.43 -34.13 -33.83
N ALA A 152 8.48 -35.28 -33.16
CA ALA A 152 9.39 -36.39 -33.50
C ALA A 152 8.91 -37.21 -34.73
N GLY A 153 8.18 -36.60 -35.64
CA GLY A 153 7.93 -37.13 -36.97
C GLY A 153 9.15 -36.92 -37.85
N THR A 154 10.11 -37.85 -37.79
CA THR A 154 11.02 -38.25 -38.89
C THR A 154 11.39 -37.17 -39.92
N VAL A 155 11.89 -36.01 -39.48
CA VAL A 155 12.65 -35.13 -40.38
C VAL A 155 14.00 -35.80 -40.58
N ARG A 156 14.14 -36.53 -41.69
CA ARG A 156 15.46 -36.99 -42.16
C ARG A 156 16.34 -35.75 -42.29
N PRO A 157 17.55 -35.74 -41.69
CA PRO A 157 18.47 -34.63 -41.87
C PRO A 157 18.79 -34.52 -43.36
N MET A 158 18.33 -33.44 -43.99
CA MET A 158 18.79 -33.07 -45.31
C MET A 158 20.24 -32.60 -45.14
N PRO A 159 21.23 -33.22 -45.82
CA PRO A 159 22.61 -32.78 -45.72
C PRO A 159 22.69 -31.36 -46.26
N LEU A 160 22.95 -30.40 -45.38
CA LEU A 160 23.26 -29.04 -45.77
C LEU A 160 24.56 -29.06 -46.58
N PRO A 161 24.60 -28.46 -47.78
CA PRO A 161 25.83 -28.30 -48.52
C PRO A 161 26.75 -27.37 -47.72
N ILE A 162 27.86 -27.93 -47.22
CA ILE A 162 28.94 -27.19 -46.59
C ILE A 162 29.59 -26.33 -47.68
N THR A 163 29.07 -25.11 -47.86
CA THR A 163 29.76 -24.08 -48.63
C THR A 163 30.81 -23.48 -47.71
N ARG A 164 32.05 -23.96 -47.84
CA ARG A 164 33.23 -23.29 -47.27
C ARG A 164 33.39 -21.94 -47.96
N ALA A 165 32.77 -20.90 -47.40
CA ALA A 165 33.08 -19.52 -47.75
C ALA A 165 34.44 -19.19 -47.13
N GLY A 166 35.45 -19.00 -47.98
CA GLY A 166 36.80 -18.63 -47.60
C GLY A 166 36.82 -17.32 -46.81
N VAL A 167 37.65 -17.30 -45.78
CA VAL A 167 38.00 -16.13 -44.99
C VAL A 167 38.95 -15.26 -45.83
N PRO A 168 38.58 -14.03 -46.24
CA PRO A 168 39.58 -13.10 -46.74
C PRO A 168 40.32 -12.49 -45.55
N SER A 169 41.61 -12.81 -45.47
CA SER A 169 42.59 -12.09 -44.67
C SER A 169 42.76 -10.68 -45.22
N ARG A 170 42.51 -9.65 -44.40
CA ARG A 170 43.05 -8.30 -44.62
C ARG A 170 43.72 -7.79 -43.37
N THR A 171 45.02 -8.02 -43.40
CA THR A 171 46.07 -7.25 -42.76
C THR A 171 45.91 -5.73 -42.99
N ALA A 172 46.40 -4.98 -42.01
CA ALA A 172 46.86 -3.59 -42.09
C ALA A 172 45.81 -2.47 -42.26
N ARG A 173 45.37 -1.92 -41.12
CA ARG A 173 45.62 -0.48 -40.89
C ARG A 173 45.85 -0.17 -39.42
N ARG A 174 47.13 0.13 -39.16
CA ARG A 174 47.73 0.63 -37.94
C ARG A 174 47.25 2.07 -37.65
N VAL A 175 47.19 2.37 -36.35
CA VAL A 175 47.49 3.67 -35.71
C VAL A 175 46.41 4.75 -35.76
N ARG A 176 45.69 4.88 -34.63
CA ARG A 176 45.64 6.06 -33.73
C ARG A 176 44.91 5.65 -32.43
N LEU A 177 45.66 5.24 -31.40
CA LEU A 177 46.04 6.03 -30.20
C LEU A 177 44.82 6.33 -29.29
N LEU A 178 44.53 5.47 -28.30
CA LEU A 178 45.06 5.40 -26.92
C LEU A 178 44.31 6.32 -25.92
N ILE A 179 43.70 5.65 -24.93
CA ILE A 179 43.46 6.00 -23.51
C ILE A 179 42.00 5.69 -23.14
N VAL A 180 41.74 4.48 -22.66
CA VAL A 180 40.85 4.13 -21.52
C VAL A 180 41.02 2.62 -21.28
N LEU A 181 42.00 2.22 -20.45
CA LEU A 181 42.00 0.88 -19.83
C LEU A 181 43.02 0.78 -18.69
N VAL A 182 42.64 1.25 -17.51
CA VAL A 182 43.04 0.62 -16.24
C VAL A 182 41.85 0.80 -15.30
N VAL A 183 41.14 -0.29 -14.97
CA VAL A 183 40.45 -0.58 -13.68
C VAL A 183 39.48 -1.77 -13.79
N PHE A 184 38.94 -2.14 -14.95
CA PHE A 184 37.94 -3.22 -15.03
C PHE A 184 38.48 -4.57 -15.51
N ALA A 185 39.57 -5.05 -14.90
CA ALA A 185 40.09 -6.40 -15.12
C ALA A 185 40.62 -7.00 -13.80
N ALA A 186 39.74 -7.14 -12.81
CA ALA A 186 39.93 -8.04 -11.67
C ALA A 186 38.55 -8.34 -11.05
N GLY A 187 38.02 -9.54 -11.29
CA GLY A 187 36.77 -9.97 -10.66
C GLY A 187 35.98 -11.01 -11.43
N VAL A 188 36.63 -12.08 -11.91
CA VAL A 188 35.96 -13.31 -12.36
C VAL A 188 36.26 -14.41 -11.34
N LEU A 189 35.30 -15.33 -11.20
CA LEU A 189 35.33 -16.64 -10.55
C LEU A 189 35.12 -16.68 -9.03
N VAL A 190 33.96 -17.20 -8.60
CA VAL A 190 33.77 -18.52 -7.93
C VAL A 190 32.26 -18.76 -7.75
N GLY A 191 31.78 -19.97 -8.07
CA GLY A 191 30.56 -20.52 -7.46
C GLY A 191 29.46 -21.06 -8.37
N VAL A 192 29.76 -22.02 -9.24
CA VAL A 192 28.75 -22.92 -9.83
C VAL A 192 28.79 -24.24 -9.07
N THR A 193 27.83 -24.48 -8.17
CA THR A 193 27.56 -25.80 -7.59
C THR A 193 26.08 -25.97 -7.23
N GLY A 194 25.39 -26.84 -7.99
CA GLY A 194 24.48 -27.86 -7.46
C GLY A 194 23.09 -27.44 -6.96
N SER A 195 22.14 -27.20 -7.86
CA SER A 195 20.71 -27.26 -7.52
C SER A 195 20.22 -28.71 -7.64
N ARG A 196 20.22 -29.46 -6.54
CA ARG A 196 19.49 -30.72 -6.44
C ARG A 196 17.98 -30.43 -6.48
N LEU A 197 17.29 -31.20 -7.31
CA LEU A 197 15.83 -31.28 -7.43
C LEU A 197 15.21 -31.63 -6.08
N ALA A 198 14.57 -30.65 -5.44
CA ALA A 198 13.61 -30.90 -4.37
C ALA A 198 12.22 -31.05 -5.00
N THR A 199 11.83 -32.28 -5.29
CA THR A 199 10.43 -32.67 -5.53
C THR A 199 9.64 -32.32 -4.27
N SER A 200 8.94 -31.18 -4.30
CA SER A 200 8.04 -30.79 -3.22
C SER A 200 6.80 -31.66 -3.34
N SER A 201 6.66 -32.61 -2.42
CA SER A 201 5.40 -33.33 -2.22
C SER A 201 4.29 -32.31 -2.00
N ALA A 202 3.32 -32.29 -2.90
CA ALA A 202 2.09 -31.54 -2.72
C ALA A 202 1.40 -32.09 -1.47
N SER A 203 1.52 -31.38 -0.35
CA SER A 203 0.69 -31.63 0.82
C SER A 203 -0.74 -31.41 0.38
N VAL A 204 -1.54 -32.48 0.39
CA VAL A 204 -2.98 -32.44 0.27
C VAL A 204 -3.46 -31.43 1.31
N ALA A 205 -3.96 -30.28 0.85
CA ALA A 205 -4.50 -29.26 1.72
C ALA A 205 -5.75 -29.85 2.39
N ASP A 206 -5.77 -29.87 3.73
CA ASP A 206 -6.95 -30.23 4.48
C ASP A 206 -8.16 -29.39 3.98
N PRO A 207 -9.35 -29.99 3.87
CA PRO A 207 -10.54 -29.27 3.47
C PRO A 207 -10.77 -28.07 4.42
N PRO A 208 -11.15 -26.90 3.89
CA PRO A 208 -11.32 -25.70 4.70
C PRO A 208 -12.36 -25.96 5.79
N ALA A 209 -11.97 -25.73 7.05
CA ALA A 209 -12.85 -25.87 8.20
C ALA A 209 -14.16 -25.10 7.97
N SER A 210 -15.29 -25.74 8.28
CA SER A 210 -16.61 -25.12 8.16
C SER A 210 -16.64 -23.79 8.93
N PRO A 211 -17.28 -22.74 8.38
CA PRO A 211 -17.32 -21.43 9.00
C PRO A 211 -17.91 -21.55 10.41
N THR A 212 -17.09 -21.24 11.41
CA THR A 212 -17.53 -21.21 12.81
C THR A 212 -18.67 -20.22 12.94
N ALA A 213 -19.80 -20.66 13.48
CA ALA A 213 -20.97 -19.79 13.69
C ALA A 213 -20.56 -18.52 14.46
N ALA A 214 -21.06 -17.37 14.02
CA ALA A 214 -20.76 -16.10 14.66
C ALA A 214 -21.14 -16.15 16.15
N PRO A 215 -20.29 -15.62 17.06
CA PRO A 215 -20.55 -15.65 18.48
C PRO A 215 -21.89 -14.99 18.80
N ALA A 216 -22.64 -15.59 19.72
CA ALA A 216 -23.97 -15.11 20.10
C ALA A 216 -23.92 -13.65 20.59
N CYS A 217 -24.99 -12.92 20.30
CA CYS A 217 -25.12 -11.54 20.75
C CYS A 217 -25.21 -11.49 22.27
N ARG A 218 -24.38 -10.66 22.92
CA ARG A 218 -24.47 -10.41 24.36
C ARG A 218 -24.94 -8.97 24.63
N PRO A 219 -25.71 -8.74 25.72
CA PRO A 219 -26.08 -7.40 26.12
C PRO A 219 -24.86 -6.56 26.50
N ALA A 220 -24.93 -5.25 26.25
CA ALA A 220 -23.90 -4.30 26.66
C ALA A 220 -23.88 -4.18 28.20
N GLY A 221 -22.73 -4.39 28.83
CA GLY A 221 -22.56 -4.24 30.30
C GLY A 221 -21.77 -5.34 31.01
N GLU A 222 -21.49 -6.47 30.34
CA GLU A 222 -20.63 -7.52 30.92
C GLU A 222 -19.21 -6.96 31.18
N SER A 223 -18.54 -7.38 32.24
CA SER A 223 -17.16 -6.96 32.50
C SER A 223 -16.23 -7.37 31.35
N GLY A 224 -15.17 -6.59 31.14
CA GLY A 224 -14.16 -6.91 30.14
C GLY A 224 -13.47 -8.26 30.41
N PRO A 225 -12.80 -8.83 29.40
CA PRO A 225 -11.95 -10.00 29.59
C PRO A 225 -10.88 -9.77 30.65
N PRO A 226 -10.48 -10.79 31.43
CA PRO A 226 -9.15 -10.79 32.01
C PRO A 226 -8.08 -10.87 30.89
N GLY A 227 -6.98 -10.14 31.03
CA GLY A 227 -5.86 -10.16 30.07
C GLY A 227 -5.08 -8.85 30.03
N ALA A 228 -3.92 -8.86 29.36
CA ALA A 228 -3.15 -7.65 29.11
C ALA A 228 -3.79 -6.87 27.95
N VAL A 229 -4.06 -5.57 28.15
CA VAL A 229 -4.70 -4.74 27.12
C VAL A 229 -3.67 -4.38 26.04
N VAL A 230 -3.91 -4.87 24.82
CA VAL A 230 -3.11 -4.59 23.62
C VAL A 230 -3.67 -3.38 22.86
N MET A 231 -4.99 -3.22 22.89
CA MET A 231 -5.70 -2.08 22.30
C MET A 231 -6.85 -1.69 23.23
N GLY A 232 -6.75 -0.54 23.90
CA GLY A 232 -7.80 -0.04 24.80
C GLY A 232 -8.77 0.94 24.14
N LEU A 233 -9.58 1.67 24.90
CA LEU A 233 -10.44 2.75 24.39
C LEU A 233 -9.63 3.86 23.70
N PRO A 234 -10.26 4.73 22.88
CA PRO A 234 -9.60 5.94 22.36
C PRO A 234 -8.88 6.70 23.48
N GLY A 235 -7.64 7.15 23.22
CA GLY A 235 -6.78 7.77 24.24
C GLY A 235 -5.92 6.81 25.07
N THR A 236 -6.16 5.49 25.00
CA THR A 236 -5.20 4.51 25.52
C THR A 236 -3.96 4.51 24.61
N PRO A 237 -2.73 4.61 25.15
CA PRO A 237 -1.53 4.57 24.33
C PRO A 237 -1.51 3.28 23.49
N ALA A 238 -1.48 3.40 22.17
CA ALA A 238 -1.07 2.29 21.33
C ALA A 238 0.42 2.06 21.57
N THR A 239 0.88 0.80 21.57
CA THR A 239 2.29 0.44 21.77
C THR A 239 3.21 0.85 20.61
N GLY A 240 2.74 1.67 19.66
CA GLY A 240 3.48 2.11 18.47
C GLY A 240 3.25 3.58 18.08
N SER A 241 3.93 4.03 17.02
CA SER A 241 3.91 5.41 16.50
C SER A 241 2.76 5.74 15.54
N ALA A 242 1.81 4.82 15.36
CA ALA A 242 0.63 5.03 14.52
C ALA A 242 -0.38 5.96 15.21
N PRO A 243 -1.36 6.55 14.49
CA PRO A 243 -2.46 7.25 15.14
C PRO A 243 -3.09 6.32 16.16
N ALA A 244 -3.18 6.75 17.42
CA ALA A 244 -3.74 5.93 18.50
C ALA A 244 -5.26 5.71 18.35
N ASP A 245 -5.88 6.41 17.40
CA ASP A 245 -7.31 6.50 17.20
C ASP A 245 -7.75 5.99 15.82
N TRP A 246 -9.06 5.77 15.67
CA TRP A 246 -9.68 5.26 14.46
C TRP A 246 -9.57 6.24 13.29
N TRP A 247 -9.28 5.73 12.10
CA TRP A 247 -9.24 6.51 10.86
C TRP A 247 -9.88 5.72 9.71
N ALA A 248 -10.33 6.41 8.66
CA ALA A 248 -10.89 5.78 7.47
C ALA A 248 -9.91 5.86 6.29
N ASN A 249 -9.83 4.80 5.48
CA ASN A 249 -8.98 4.78 4.28
C ASN A 249 -9.49 5.70 3.16
N ASP A 250 -10.78 6.01 3.17
CA ASP A 250 -11.45 6.86 2.18
C ASP A 250 -12.19 8.01 2.89
N LEU A 251 -12.03 9.24 2.39
CA LEU A 251 -12.65 10.44 2.94
C LEU A 251 -14.16 10.51 2.69
N ALA A 252 -14.71 9.63 1.85
CA ALA A 252 -16.14 9.51 1.63
C ALA A 252 -16.85 8.87 2.84
N VAL A 253 -16.12 8.12 3.68
CA VAL A 253 -16.65 7.65 4.97
C VAL A 253 -16.69 8.83 5.93
N GLY A 254 -17.90 9.25 6.31
CA GLY A 254 -18.12 10.26 7.34
C GLY A 254 -17.78 9.68 8.72
N LEU A 255 -16.49 9.65 9.07
CA LEU A 255 -16.03 9.12 10.35
C LEU A 255 -16.03 10.21 11.43
N THR A 256 -16.79 9.98 12.49
CA THR A 256 -16.82 10.82 13.69
C THR A 256 -16.28 10.02 14.87
N PRO A 257 -15.12 10.40 15.45
CA PRO A 257 -14.62 9.79 16.68
C PRO A 257 -15.64 9.97 17.82
N ALA A 258 -15.79 8.94 18.65
CA ALA A 258 -16.62 8.96 19.84
C ALA A 258 -15.79 8.57 21.07
N ALA A 259 -16.20 8.96 22.27
CA ALA A 259 -15.44 8.71 23.50
C ALA A 259 -15.08 7.22 23.72
N ARG A 260 -15.92 6.30 23.22
CA ARG A 260 -15.73 4.85 23.37
C ARG A 260 -15.51 4.12 22.05
N GLY A 261 -15.28 4.82 20.94
CA GLY A 261 -15.12 4.20 19.62
C GLY A 261 -15.37 5.16 18.47
N PHE A 262 -16.24 4.81 17.53
CA PHE A 262 -16.54 5.65 16.36
C PHE A 262 -17.97 5.51 15.86
N VAL A 263 -18.43 6.55 15.16
CA VAL A 263 -19.60 6.51 14.29
C VAL A 263 -19.12 6.71 12.85
N ALA A 264 -19.48 5.80 11.95
CA ALA A 264 -19.13 5.87 10.54
C ALA A 264 -20.41 5.97 9.69
N VAL A 265 -20.52 7.05 8.92
CA VAL A 265 -21.52 7.22 7.87
C VAL A 265 -20.92 6.69 6.56
N VAL A 266 -21.43 5.56 6.10
CA VAL A 266 -20.94 4.85 4.92
C VAL A 266 -21.77 5.29 3.71
N PRO A 267 -21.16 5.86 2.66
CA PRO A 267 -21.88 6.22 1.45
C PRO A 267 -22.21 4.98 0.60
N ALA A 268 -23.20 5.12 -0.28
CA ALA A 268 -23.43 4.16 -1.35
C ALA A 268 -22.30 4.21 -2.40
N GLY A 269 -22.26 3.21 -3.29
CA GLY A 269 -21.41 3.22 -4.47
C GLY A 269 -20.12 2.40 -4.36
N SER A 270 -19.76 1.92 -3.17
CA SER A 270 -18.73 0.87 -3.05
C SER A 270 -19.31 -0.49 -3.48
N THR A 271 -18.52 -1.26 -4.22
CA THR A 271 -18.87 -2.60 -4.71
C THR A 271 -18.17 -3.72 -3.94
N LEU A 272 -17.11 -3.39 -3.19
CA LEU A 272 -16.31 -4.36 -2.44
C LEU A 272 -16.16 -3.91 -0.98
N PRO A 273 -16.19 -4.83 0.00
CA PRO A 273 -16.02 -4.50 1.42
C PRO A 273 -14.77 -3.67 1.71
N GLN A 274 -13.64 -4.05 1.13
CA GLN A 274 -12.33 -3.43 1.35
C GLN A 274 -12.16 -2.03 0.72
N GLN A 275 -13.14 -1.52 -0.03
CA GLN A 275 -13.03 -0.15 -0.58
C GLN A 275 -13.19 0.91 0.51
N LEU A 276 -14.05 0.65 1.50
CA LEU A 276 -14.34 1.56 2.61
C LEU A 276 -14.00 0.84 3.91
N ILE A 277 -12.97 1.29 4.61
CA ILE A 277 -12.42 0.63 5.79
C ILE A 277 -12.24 1.65 6.91
N VAL A 278 -12.65 1.29 8.12
CA VAL A 278 -12.26 1.99 9.35
C VAL A 278 -11.19 1.16 10.06
N ILE A 279 -10.07 1.80 10.39
CA ILE A 279 -8.81 1.17 10.76
C ILE A 279 -8.33 1.73 12.09
N ARG A 280 -7.80 0.86 12.94
CA ARG A 280 -6.95 1.22 14.06
C ARG A 280 -5.64 0.44 13.97
N SER A 281 -4.55 1.17 13.80
CA SER A 281 -3.21 0.61 13.58
C SER A 281 -2.35 0.70 14.85
N GLY A 282 -1.20 0.03 14.82
CA GLY A 282 -0.21 0.13 15.90
C GLY A 282 -0.48 -0.81 17.06
N ILE A 283 -1.22 -1.91 16.82
CA ILE A 283 -1.37 -2.98 17.81
C ILE A 283 -0.19 -3.95 17.72
N THR A 284 0.22 -4.48 18.87
CA THR A 284 1.25 -5.52 18.96
C THR A 284 0.60 -6.90 18.98
N LEU A 285 1.01 -7.77 18.07
CA LEU A 285 0.64 -9.19 18.07
C LEU A 285 1.92 -10.03 18.16
N THR A 286 1.86 -11.15 18.85
CA THR A 286 2.95 -12.13 18.97
C THR A 286 2.45 -13.47 18.47
N ALA A 287 3.16 -14.07 17.50
CA ALA A 287 2.78 -15.36 16.93
C ALA A 287 2.62 -16.43 18.02
N GLY A 288 1.57 -17.24 17.94
CA GLY A 288 1.26 -18.30 18.90
C GLY A 288 0.46 -17.83 20.11
N HIS A 289 0.50 -16.54 20.45
CA HIS A 289 -0.25 -16.03 21.59
C HIS A 289 -1.76 -15.97 21.30
N HIS A 290 -2.55 -16.08 22.36
CA HIS A 290 -4.00 -16.05 22.31
C HIS A 290 -4.56 -14.68 22.66
N TYR A 291 -5.50 -14.22 21.85
CA TYR A 291 -6.10 -12.91 21.96
C TYR A 291 -7.63 -13.00 22.00
N ARG A 292 -8.24 -11.97 22.56
CA ARG A 292 -9.69 -11.75 22.48
C ARG A 292 -9.99 -10.32 22.07
N PHE A 293 -10.80 -10.17 21.04
CA PHE A 293 -11.31 -8.89 20.57
C PHE A 293 -12.78 -8.75 20.90
N ASP A 294 -13.10 -7.76 21.74
CA ASP A 294 -14.44 -7.43 22.19
C ASP A 294 -14.85 -6.06 21.64
N PHE A 295 -16.10 -5.92 21.22
CA PHE A 295 -16.69 -4.63 20.84
C PHE A 295 -18.21 -4.70 20.86
N THR A 296 -18.85 -3.55 20.95
CA THR A 296 -20.30 -3.38 20.74
C THR A 296 -20.53 -2.70 19.41
N ALA A 297 -21.42 -3.26 18.58
CA ALA A 297 -21.79 -2.67 17.30
C ALA A 297 -23.30 -2.48 17.17
N THR A 298 -23.70 -1.38 16.53
CA THR A 298 -25.09 -1.06 16.17
C THR A 298 -25.10 -0.39 14.80
N GLY A 299 -26.10 -0.67 13.98
CA GLY A 299 -26.34 0.00 12.70
C GLY A 299 -27.72 0.64 12.65
N ASP A 300 -27.92 1.59 11.75
CA ASP A 300 -29.26 2.12 11.43
C ASP A 300 -30.12 1.13 10.61
N ARG A 301 -29.49 0.09 10.06
CA ARG A 301 -30.13 -1.07 9.42
C ARG A 301 -29.25 -2.32 9.55
N PRO A 302 -29.83 -3.52 9.34
CA PRO A 302 -29.06 -4.75 9.27
C PRO A 302 -28.03 -4.72 8.12
N VAL A 303 -26.77 -5.05 8.42
CA VAL A 303 -25.66 -5.16 7.47
C VAL A 303 -24.65 -6.21 7.96
N ASP A 304 -23.88 -6.78 7.03
CA ASP A 304 -22.74 -7.64 7.34
C ASP A 304 -21.43 -6.89 7.05
N VAL A 305 -20.63 -6.69 8.10
CA VAL A 305 -19.32 -6.02 8.03
C VAL A 305 -18.21 -7.05 8.17
N LEU A 306 -17.12 -6.93 7.39
CA LEU A 306 -15.97 -7.80 7.55
C LEU A 306 -14.99 -7.23 8.58
N LEU A 307 -14.83 -7.90 9.71
CA LEU A 307 -13.79 -7.64 10.70
C LEU A 307 -12.51 -8.37 10.30
N ARG A 308 -11.37 -7.68 10.33
CA ARG A 308 -10.05 -8.32 10.23
C ARG A 308 -9.08 -7.80 11.28
N ILE A 309 -8.27 -8.70 11.83
CA ILE A 309 -7.10 -8.37 12.62
C ILE A 309 -5.89 -8.95 11.89
N GLN A 310 -4.95 -8.10 11.52
CA GLN A 310 -3.88 -8.48 10.60
C GLN A 310 -2.60 -7.68 10.82
N ASP A 311 -1.52 -8.12 10.20
CA ASP A 311 -0.34 -7.30 9.99
C ASP A 311 -0.51 -6.41 8.76
N ARG A 312 -0.13 -5.13 8.86
CA ARG A 312 -0.27 -4.16 7.76
C ARG A 312 0.94 -4.09 6.83
N THR A 313 1.94 -4.98 6.99
CA THR A 313 3.16 -4.95 6.17
C THR A 313 2.89 -5.56 4.80
N PRO A 314 3.05 -4.80 3.70
CA PRO A 314 3.01 -5.36 2.37
C PRO A 314 4.16 -6.36 2.16
N PRO A 315 4.03 -7.34 1.25
CA PRO A 315 2.91 -7.53 0.34
C PRO A 315 1.80 -8.44 0.88
N LEU A 316 2.01 -9.07 2.03
CA LEU A 316 1.25 -10.27 2.41
C LEU A 316 -0.03 -9.98 3.20
N TYR A 317 -0.10 -8.88 3.96
CA TYR A 317 -1.27 -8.49 4.78
C TYR A 317 -1.94 -9.68 5.51
N ARG A 318 -1.14 -10.53 6.15
CA ARG A 318 -1.62 -11.82 6.66
C ARG A 318 -2.57 -11.60 7.83
N PRO A 319 -3.84 -12.06 7.74
CA PRO A 319 -4.77 -11.93 8.84
C PRO A 319 -4.53 -13.01 9.90
N SER A 320 -4.67 -12.62 11.17
CA SER A 320 -4.83 -13.53 12.30
C SER A 320 -6.31 -13.79 12.63
N LEU A 321 -7.19 -12.86 12.24
CA LEU A 321 -8.64 -13.02 12.34
C LEU A 321 -9.31 -12.44 11.09
N VAL A 322 -10.29 -13.18 10.55
CA VAL A 322 -11.23 -12.69 9.53
C VAL A 322 -12.62 -13.18 9.91
N GLN A 323 -13.58 -12.28 10.11
CA GLN A 323 -14.93 -12.62 10.55
C GLN A 323 -15.97 -11.76 9.86
N SER A 324 -17.07 -12.37 9.41
CA SER A 324 -18.27 -11.64 9.03
C SER A 324 -19.06 -11.32 10.30
N VAL A 325 -19.36 -10.03 10.49
CA VAL A 325 -20.02 -9.52 11.69
C VAL A 325 -21.40 -9.01 11.31
N PRO A 326 -22.48 -9.72 11.67
CA PRO A 326 -23.83 -9.22 11.49
C PRO A 326 -24.10 -8.11 12.51
N ILE A 327 -24.41 -6.93 11.99
CA ILE A 327 -24.76 -5.73 12.74
C ILE A 327 -26.25 -5.47 12.55
N SER A 328 -26.95 -5.15 13.63
CA SER A 328 -28.39 -4.89 13.63
C SER A 328 -28.69 -3.52 14.24
N ARG A 329 -29.98 -3.14 14.27
CA ARG A 329 -30.47 -1.94 14.97
C ARG A 329 -30.38 -2.03 16.50
N VAL A 330 -30.22 -3.24 17.04
CA VAL A 330 -30.07 -3.47 18.47
C VAL A 330 -28.57 -3.53 18.78
N PRO A 331 -28.06 -2.71 19.72
CA PRO A 331 -26.67 -2.78 20.15
C PRO A 331 -26.31 -4.18 20.63
N CYS A 332 -25.24 -4.71 20.06
CA CYS A 332 -24.85 -6.08 20.29
C CYS A 332 -23.36 -6.16 20.59
N ARG A 333 -23.02 -6.72 21.76
CA ARG A 333 -21.63 -7.02 22.09
C ARG A 333 -21.20 -8.34 21.45
N ARG A 334 -20.05 -8.32 20.79
CA ARG A 334 -19.40 -9.47 20.15
C ARG A 334 -18.02 -9.68 20.78
N SER A 335 -17.60 -10.93 20.84
CA SER A 335 -16.31 -11.36 21.38
C SER A 335 -15.74 -12.43 20.47
N TYR A 336 -14.54 -12.21 19.94
CA TYR A 336 -13.83 -13.14 19.07
C TYR A 336 -12.50 -13.52 19.70
N ALA A 337 -12.33 -14.81 20.01
CA ALA A 337 -11.05 -15.37 20.41
C ALA A 337 -10.28 -15.83 19.17
N PHE A 338 -8.97 -15.62 19.15
CA PHE A 338 -8.10 -16.08 18.07
C PHE A 338 -6.66 -16.25 18.54
N THR A 339 -5.89 -17.04 17.79
CA THR A 339 -4.44 -17.18 17.96
C THR A 339 -3.75 -16.37 16.88
N ALA A 340 -2.78 -15.54 17.24
CA ALA A 340 -2.04 -14.78 16.25
C ALA A 340 -1.15 -15.71 15.41
N GLY A 341 -1.31 -15.69 14.09
CA GLY A 341 -0.50 -16.49 13.18
C GLY A 341 0.88 -15.88 12.89
N MET A 342 1.11 -14.62 13.31
CA MET A 342 2.34 -13.89 13.03
C MET A 342 2.61 -12.81 14.08
N THR A 343 3.89 -12.49 14.28
CA THR A 343 4.32 -11.40 15.16
C THR A 343 4.30 -10.08 14.40
N SER A 344 3.58 -9.11 14.95
CA SER A 344 3.46 -7.73 14.46
C SER A 344 3.83 -6.78 15.60
N ARG A 345 5.07 -6.26 15.64
CA ARG A 345 5.50 -5.45 16.80
C ARG A 345 4.79 -4.10 16.89
N THR A 346 4.65 -3.40 15.77
CA THR A 346 4.01 -2.08 15.67
C THR A 346 3.17 -1.93 14.40
N THR A 347 3.02 -3.02 13.66
CA THR A 347 2.42 -3.09 12.33
C THR A 347 1.07 -3.77 12.34
N GLY A 348 0.61 -4.27 13.49
CA GLY A 348 -0.71 -4.87 13.57
C GLY A 348 -1.80 -3.80 13.43
N GLU A 349 -2.96 -4.22 12.93
CA GLU A 349 -4.15 -3.39 12.84
C GLU A 349 -5.45 -4.19 13.00
N VAL A 350 -6.47 -3.49 13.51
CA VAL A 350 -7.86 -3.92 13.48
C VAL A 350 -8.57 -3.12 12.39
N THR A 351 -9.33 -3.80 11.54
CA THR A 351 -10.06 -3.18 10.44
C THR A 351 -11.52 -3.64 10.42
N PHE A 352 -12.42 -2.70 10.17
CA PHE A 352 -13.81 -2.96 9.80
C PHE A 352 -13.98 -2.57 8.34
N GLN A 353 -14.23 -3.54 7.47
CA GLN A 353 -14.47 -3.32 6.05
C GLN A 353 -15.97 -3.15 5.81
N LEU A 354 -16.35 -1.93 5.44
CA LEU A 354 -17.70 -1.40 5.46
C LEU A 354 -18.34 -1.33 4.06
N GLY A 355 -17.55 -1.51 2.99
CA GLY A 355 -18.03 -1.33 1.62
C GLY A 355 -19.00 -2.43 1.13
N GLY A 356 -19.58 -2.23 -0.05
CA GLY A 356 -20.40 -3.23 -0.74
C GLY A 356 -21.82 -3.39 -0.21
N GLN A 357 -22.20 -2.69 0.87
CA GLN A 357 -23.51 -2.85 1.52
C GLN A 357 -24.51 -1.72 1.22
N GLY A 358 -24.16 -0.73 0.38
CA GLY A 358 -24.95 0.49 0.15
C GLY A 358 -24.73 1.56 1.22
N ALA A 359 -25.61 2.58 1.29
CA ALA A 359 -25.48 3.66 2.29
C ALA A 359 -26.04 3.24 3.66
N TYR A 360 -25.31 3.45 4.75
CA TYR A 360 -25.76 3.16 6.11
C TYR A 360 -24.89 3.87 7.16
N THR A 361 -25.32 3.83 8.40
CA THR A 361 -24.55 4.33 9.55
C THR A 361 -24.26 3.17 10.50
N VAL A 362 -23.00 3.06 10.93
CA VAL A 362 -22.58 2.09 11.94
C VAL A 362 -21.89 2.79 13.10
N THR A 363 -22.22 2.37 14.32
CA THR A 363 -21.54 2.76 15.54
C THR A 363 -20.81 1.55 16.11
N VAL A 364 -19.52 1.70 16.37
CA VAL A 364 -18.72 0.73 17.12
C VAL A 364 -18.24 1.40 18.40
N ALA A 365 -18.50 0.74 19.52
CA ALA A 365 -18.10 1.19 20.84
C ALA A 365 -17.38 0.06 21.59
N ASP A 366 -16.62 0.42 22.62
CA ASP A 366 -15.98 -0.53 23.54
C ASP A 366 -15.06 -1.53 22.87
N ALA A 367 -14.44 -1.14 21.76
CA ALA A 367 -13.49 -1.95 21.05
C ALA A 367 -12.21 -2.12 21.88
N VAL A 368 -12.00 -3.32 22.40
CA VAL A 368 -10.83 -3.69 23.20
C VAL A 368 -10.22 -4.99 22.68
N LEU A 369 -8.90 -5.01 22.56
CA LEU A 369 -8.12 -6.20 22.27
C LEU A 369 -7.29 -6.54 23.49
N VAL A 370 -7.45 -7.75 24.01
CA VAL A 370 -6.62 -8.28 25.09
C VAL A 370 -5.82 -9.48 24.64
N GLU A 371 -4.66 -9.67 25.24
CA GLU A 371 -3.91 -10.92 25.22
C GLU A 371 -4.33 -11.76 26.44
N THR A 372 -4.86 -12.95 26.20
CA THR A 372 -5.42 -13.82 27.25
C THR A 372 -4.41 -14.85 27.75
N SER A 373 -3.47 -15.27 26.90
CA SER A 373 -2.34 -16.12 27.28
C SER A 373 -1.23 -16.03 26.22
N PRO A 374 0.04 -16.20 26.62
CA PRO A 374 1.15 -16.34 25.68
C PRO A 374 1.06 -17.63 24.86
#